data_AF-A0A944VAB8-F1
#
_entry.id   AF-A0A944VAB8-F1
#
_cell.length_a   1.000
_cell.length_b   1.000
_cell.length_c   1.000
_cell.angle_alpha   90.00
_cell.angle_beta   90.00
_cell.angle_gamma   90.00
#
_symmetry.space_group_name_H-M   'P 1'
#
loop_
_entity.id
_entity.type
_entity.pdbx_description
1 polymer ?
#
loop_
_entity_poly.entity_id
_entity_poly.type
_entity_poly.pdbx_seq_one_letter_code
_entity_poly.pdbx_strand_id
1 'polypeptide(L)'
;MLITFVVLGIFGKAALAADPIERAIVACDYELTHFCSTVTPGEGRLMMCLGAHEDKISLGCAIAVYDAAVAIDALAGLIAAIGTACEQEIVDHCATPASDTEIVVEVGQGQVVACLAAHEAKLGNACKAIITELLGD
;
A
#
# COMPACT_ATOMS: atom_id res chain seq x y z
N MET A 1 46.11 -19.96 -26.73
CA MET A 1 45.51 -18.65 -27.01
C MET A 1 44.14 -18.66 -26.35
N LEU A 2 43.97 -18.25 -25.09
CA LEU A 2 44.35 -16.99 -24.44
C LEU A 2 43.73 -15.80 -25.15
N ILE A 3 42.54 -15.40 -24.67
CA ILE A 3 41.90 -14.07 -24.59
C ILE A 3 40.62 -14.34 -23.75
N THR A 4 40.62 -14.27 -22.42
CA THR A 4 40.41 -13.06 -21.58
C THR A 4 39.50 -12.00 -22.22
N PHE A 5 38.18 -12.09 -21.97
CA PHE A 5 37.34 -10.91 -21.77
C PHE A 5 36.20 -11.24 -20.79
N VAL A 6 36.43 -10.84 -19.53
CA VAL A 6 35.45 -10.08 -18.72
C VAL A 6 33.98 -10.46 -18.93
N VAL A 7 33.51 -11.46 -18.20
CA VAL A 7 32.13 -11.45 -17.67
C VAL A 7 32.20 -11.20 -16.16
N LEU A 8 32.97 -10.17 -15.78
CA LEU A 8 32.72 -9.44 -14.55
C LEU A 8 31.55 -8.51 -14.87
N GLY A 9 30.32 -8.82 -14.41
CA GLY A 9 29.25 -7.82 -14.49
C GLY A 9 27.80 -8.28 -14.45
N ILE A 10 27.46 -9.57 -14.40
CA ILE A 10 26.04 -10.00 -14.36
C ILE A 10 25.71 -10.77 -13.10
N PHE A 11 26.10 -10.25 -11.94
CA PHE A 11 25.36 -10.46 -10.70
C PHE A 11 25.45 -9.19 -9.84
N GLY A 12 25.30 -8.03 -10.49
CA GLY A 12 24.63 -6.93 -9.80
C GLY A 12 23.22 -7.43 -9.55
N LYS A 13 22.98 -8.09 -8.41
CA LYS A 13 21.64 -8.11 -7.83
C LYS A 13 21.26 -6.63 -7.82
N ALA A 14 20.28 -6.24 -8.62
CA ALA A 14 19.61 -4.97 -8.43
C ALA A 14 19.40 -4.87 -6.91
N ALA A 15 20.02 -3.87 -6.30
CA ALA A 15 19.72 -3.56 -4.91
C ALA A 15 18.20 -3.51 -4.86
N LEU A 16 17.60 -4.41 -4.08
CA LEU A 16 16.18 -4.33 -3.76
C LEU A 16 15.99 -2.88 -3.32
N ALA A 17 15.39 -2.05 -4.17
CA ALA A 17 15.10 -0.68 -3.81
C ALA A 17 14.22 -0.81 -2.57
N ALA A 18 14.77 -0.40 -1.42
CA ALA A 18 14.08 -0.58 -0.16
C ALA A 18 12.72 0.10 -0.27
N ASP A 19 11.69 -0.63 0.17
CA ASP A 19 10.29 -0.18 0.13
C ASP A 19 10.22 1.27 0.68
N PRO A 20 9.62 2.23 -0.06
CA PRO A 20 9.56 3.62 0.37
C PRO A 20 8.91 3.81 1.75
N ILE A 21 7.94 2.98 2.13
CA ILE A 21 7.31 2.99 3.45
C ILE A 21 8.32 2.56 4.51
N GLU A 22 9.05 1.46 4.28
CA GLU A 22 10.08 0.98 5.20
C GLU A 22 11.19 2.03 5.41
N ARG A 23 11.61 2.68 4.32
CA ARG A 23 12.56 3.80 4.39
C ARG A 23 12.03 4.95 5.23
N ALA A 24 10.76 5.30 5.09
CA ALA A 24 10.12 6.34 5.91
C ALA A 24 10.08 5.96 7.40
N ILE A 25 9.75 4.72 7.74
CA ILE A 25 9.74 4.24 9.13
C ILE A 25 11.13 4.37 9.75
N VAL A 26 12.17 3.92 9.06
CA VAL A 26 13.55 4.01 9.54
C VAL A 26 14.03 5.46 9.67
N ALA A 27 13.75 6.29 8.66
CA ALA A 27 14.18 7.69 8.65
C ALA A 27 13.48 8.53 9.72
N CYS A 28 12.26 8.15 10.11
CA CYS A 28 11.44 8.86 11.09
C CYS A 28 11.46 8.23 12.48
N ASP A 29 12.36 7.27 12.78
CA ASP A 29 12.35 6.54 14.06
C ASP A 29 12.35 7.46 15.29
N TYR A 30 13.15 8.54 15.24
CA TYR A 30 13.20 9.54 16.28
C TYR A 30 11.84 10.23 16.45
N GLU A 31 11.26 10.73 15.36
CA GLU A 31 9.97 11.43 15.35
C GLU A 31 8.82 10.51 15.78
N LEU A 32 8.81 9.28 15.29
CA LEU A 32 7.81 8.27 15.65
C LEU A 32 7.86 7.96 17.15
N THR A 33 9.07 7.84 17.70
CA THR A 33 9.25 7.56 19.14
C THR A 33 8.90 8.75 20.03
N HIS A 34 9.27 9.97 19.63
CA HIS A 34 9.13 11.15 20.49
C HIS A 34 7.81 11.89 20.33
N PHE A 35 7.20 11.84 19.15
CA PHE A 35 5.96 12.57 18.84
C PHE A 35 4.76 11.65 18.63
N CYS A 36 4.98 10.42 18.14
CA CYS A 36 3.88 9.52 17.74
C CYS A 36 3.80 8.22 18.55
N SER A 37 4.47 8.09 19.69
CA SER A 37 4.57 6.82 20.43
C SER A 37 3.25 6.30 21.01
N THR A 38 2.24 7.16 21.14
CA THR A 38 0.88 6.77 21.57
C THR A 38 -0.05 6.46 20.40
N VAL A 39 0.43 6.61 19.16
CA VAL A 39 -0.35 6.38 17.96
C VAL A 39 -0.27 4.91 17.57
N THR A 40 -1.42 4.25 17.52
CA THR A 40 -1.51 2.88 17.01
C THR A 40 -1.12 2.84 15.53
N PRO A 41 -0.16 2.00 15.10
CA PRO A 41 0.19 1.84 13.69
C PRO A 41 -0.99 1.36 12.84
N GLY A 42 -0.94 1.60 11.52
CA GLY A 42 -2.00 1.24 10.58
C GLY A 42 -2.86 2.42 10.12
N GLU A 43 -3.63 2.23 9.05
CA GLU A 43 -4.62 3.18 8.50
C GLU A 43 -4.06 4.60 8.28
N GLY A 44 -2.77 4.72 7.95
CA GLY A 44 -2.12 6.03 7.76
C GLY A 44 -2.00 6.88 9.04
N ARG A 45 -2.31 6.35 10.24
CA ARG A 45 -2.29 7.13 11.49
C ARG A 45 -0.91 7.71 11.81
N LEU A 46 0.16 6.98 11.55
CA LEU A 46 1.52 7.48 11.75
C LEU A 46 1.88 8.60 10.77
N MET A 47 1.45 8.50 9.50
CA MET A 47 1.62 9.58 8.52
C MET A 47 0.87 10.84 8.95
N MET A 48 -0.37 10.71 9.44
CA MET A 48 -1.14 11.85 9.96
C MET A 48 -0.47 12.47 11.20
N CYS A 49 0.09 11.65 12.09
CA CYS A 49 0.82 12.15 13.25
C CYS A 49 2.08 12.94 12.85
N LEU A 50 2.88 12.41 11.92
CA LEU A 50 4.05 13.10 11.40
C LEU A 50 3.66 14.42 10.71
N GLY A 51 2.55 14.44 9.95
CA GLY A 51 2.00 15.67 9.37
C GLY A 51 1.53 16.68 10.42
N ALA A 52 0.91 16.24 11.52
CA ALA A 52 0.53 17.12 12.63
C ALA A 52 1.73 17.73 13.38
N HIS A 53 2.92 17.13 13.20
CA HIS A 53 4.19 17.57 13.76
C HIS A 53 5.19 17.98 12.67
N GLU A 54 4.72 18.40 11.49
CA GLU A 54 5.58 18.72 10.34
C GLU A 54 6.64 19.80 10.64
N ASP A 55 6.38 20.67 11.62
CA ASP A 55 7.30 21.70 12.09
C ASP A 55 8.45 21.15 12.97
N LYS A 56 8.36 19.88 13.36
CA LYS A 56 9.26 19.22 14.33
C LYS A 56 9.97 17.98 13.76
N ILE A 57 9.68 17.59 12.51
CA ILE A 57 10.35 16.46 11.87
C ILE A 57 11.68 16.87 11.24
N SER A 58 12.66 15.97 11.25
CA SER A 58 13.92 16.17 10.57
C SER A 58 13.76 16.20 9.05
N LEU A 59 14.71 16.85 8.35
CA LEU A 59 14.74 16.87 6.88
C LEU A 59 14.79 15.45 6.28
N GLY A 60 15.52 14.53 6.92
CA GLY A 60 15.61 13.15 6.47
C GLY A 60 14.27 12.42 6.54
N CYS A 61 13.56 12.55 7.66
CA CYS A 61 12.21 12.02 7.81
C CYS A 61 11.24 12.65 6.79
N ALA A 62 11.26 13.97 6.62
CA ALA A 62 10.39 14.66 5.67
C ALA A 62 10.57 14.17 4.21
N ILE A 63 11.82 14.01 3.77
CA ILE A 63 12.11 13.48 2.42
C ILE A 63 11.61 12.05 2.28
N ALA A 64 11.83 11.20 3.28
CA ALA A 64 11.41 9.81 3.22
C ALA A 64 9.88 9.67 3.25
N VAL A 65 9.18 10.49 4.02
CA VAL A 65 7.70 10.58 4.02
C VAL A 65 7.19 11.05 2.65
N TYR A 66 7.87 12.01 2.02
CA TYR A 66 7.50 12.45 0.67
C TYR A 66 7.67 11.32 -0.36
N ASP A 67 8.80 10.60 -0.33
CA ASP A 67 9.03 9.43 -1.19
C ASP A 67 7.94 8.35 -0.97
N ALA A 68 7.57 8.09 0.28
CA ALA A 68 6.49 7.18 0.63
C ALA A 68 5.14 7.66 0.10
N ALA A 69 4.83 8.95 0.21
CA ALA A 69 3.59 9.53 -0.31
C ALA A 69 3.49 9.40 -1.83
N VAL A 70 4.58 9.61 -2.57
CA VAL A 70 4.63 9.40 -4.03
C VAL A 70 4.37 7.94 -4.38
N ALA A 71 4.93 6.99 -3.62
CA ALA A 71 4.68 5.57 -3.84
C ALA A 71 3.22 5.17 -3.55
N ILE A 72 2.60 5.76 -2.53
CA ILE A 72 1.17 5.55 -2.20
C ILE A 72 0.28 6.16 -3.29
N ASP A 73 0.61 7.34 -3.82
CA ASP A 73 -0.17 7.99 -4.89
C ASP A 73 -0.23 7.13 -6.16
N ALA A 74 0.87 6.46 -6.51
CA ALA A 74 0.89 5.50 -7.60
C ALA A 74 -0.09 4.33 -7.40
N LEU A 75 -0.37 3.95 -6.14
CA LEU A 75 -1.36 2.91 -5.79
C LEU A 75 -2.79 3.46 -5.67
N ALA A 76 -2.97 4.76 -5.41
CA ALA A 76 -4.29 5.38 -5.25
C ALA A 76 -5.14 5.24 -6.53
N GLY A 77 -4.51 5.30 -7.70
CA GLY A 77 -5.18 5.04 -8.98
C GLY A 77 -5.79 3.63 -9.07
N LEU A 78 -5.07 2.61 -8.60
CA LEU A 78 -5.58 1.23 -8.57
C LEU A 78 -6.76 1.07 -7.59
N ILE A 79 -6.70 1.70 -6.42
CA ILE A 79 -7.80 1.65 -5.44
C ILE A 79 -9.08 2.27 -6.03
N ALA A 80 -8.96 3.41 -6.73
CA ALA A 80 -10.08 4.02 -7.43
C ALA A 80 -10.62 3.10 -8.56
N ALA A 81 -9.73 2.41 -9.27
CA ALA A 81 -10.12 1.44 -10.29
C ALA A 81 -10.88 0.24 -9.69
N ILE A 82 -10.49 -0.25 -8.51
CA ILE A 82 -11.25 -1.32 -7.82
C ILE A 82 -12.67 -0.86 -7.51
N GLY A 83 -12.82 0.34 -6.91
CA GLY A 83 -14.14 0.85 -6.54
C GLY A 83 -15.08 0.98 -7.74
N THR A 84 -14.56 1.36 -8.90
CA THR A 84 -15.36 1.52 -10.13
C THR A 84 -15.58 0.21 -10.89
N ALA A 85 -14.59 -0.67 -10.97
CA ALA A 85 -14.66 -1.91 -11.72
C ALA A 85 -15.34 -3.05 -10.95
N CYS A 86 -15.32 -3.01 -9.61
CA CYS A 86 -15.83 -4.05 -8.72
C CYS A 86 -17.05 -3.60 -7.91
N GLU A 87 -17.70 -2.48 -8.25
CA GLU A 87 -18.79 -1.90 -7.44
C GLU A 87 -19.88 -2.92 -7.11
N GLN A 88 -20.35 -3.66 -8.12
CA GLN A 88 -21.41 -4.65 -7.95
C GLN A 88 -20.93 -5.83 -7.11
N GLU A 89 -19.72 -6.34 -7.38
CA GLU A 89 -19.14 -7.46 -6.65
C GLU A 89 -18.86 -7.13 -5.19
N ILE A 90 -18.47 -5.89 -4.88
CA ILE A 90 -18.31 -5.41 -3.51
C ILE A 90 -19.65 -5.45 -2.78
N VAL A 91 -20.71 -4.94 -3.40
CA VAL A 91 -22.06 -4.93 -2.82
C VAL A 91 -22.61 -6.36 -2.65
N ASP A 92 -22.43 -7.22 -3.64
CA ASP A 92 -23.04 -8.54 -3.66
C ASP A 92 -22.28 -9.58 -2.83
N HIS A 93 -20.98 -9.38 -2.61
CA HIS A 93 -20.12 -10.41 -2.02
C HIS A 93 -19.33 -9.97 -0.79
N CYS A 94 -19.07 -8.66 -0.64
CA CYS A 94 -18.25 -8.13 0.45
C CYS A 94 -19.04 -7.34 1.49
N ALA A 95 -20.30 -7.06 1.21
CA ALA A 95 -21.19 -6.37 2.12
C ALA A 95 -21.72 -7.34 3.18
N THR A 96 -21.73 -6.92 4.44
CA THR A 96 -22.18 -7.69 5.60
C THR A 96 -23.31 -6.95 6.32
N PRO A 97 -24.34 -7.64 6.85
CA PRO A 97 -25.39 -6.97 7.61
C PRO A 97 -24.85 -6.43 8.94
N ALA A 98 -24.98 -5.12 9.17
CA ALA A 98 -24.74 -4.51 10.47
C ALA A 98 -26.03 -4.41 11.31
N SER A 99 -27.18 -4.28 10.64
CA SER A 99 -28.51 -4.29 11.26
C SER A 99 -29.59 -4.70 10.23
N ASP A 100 -30.86 -4.73 10.65
CA ASP A 100 -32.00 -5.06 9.78
C ASP A 100 -32.14 -4.13 8.56
N THR A 101 -31.54 -2.93 8.61
CA THR A 101 -31.64 -1.91 7.56
C THR A 101 -30.29 -1.41 7.07
N GLU A 102 -29.18 -1.96 7.58
CA GLU A 102 -27.85 -1.45 7.30
C GLU A 102 -26.93 -2.58 6.85
N ILE A 103 -26.34 -2.38 5.67
CA ILE A 103 -25.31 -3.24 5.14
C ILE A 103 -24.01 -2.43 5.13
N VAL A 104 -22.97 -3.01 5.71
CA VAL A 104 -21.65 -2.40 5.81
C VAL A 104 -20.64 -3.22 5.05
N VAL A 105 -19.72 -2.54 4.38
CA VAL A 105 -18.50 -3.15 3.85
C VAL A 105 -17.40 -2.83 4.85
N GLU A 106 -16.78 -3.87 5.41
CA GLU A 106 -15.60 -3.71 6.26
C GLU A 106 -14.43 -3.23 5.41
N VAL A 107 -13.91 -2.04 5.74
CA VAL A 107 -12.84 -1.37 5.00
C VAL A 107 -11.63 -1.12 5.89
N GLY A 108 -10.46 -1.05 5.26
CA GLY A 108 -9.18 -0.97 5.94
C GLY A 108 -8.38 -2.27 5.76
N GLN A 109 -7.08 -2.22 6.03
CA GLN A 109 -6.17 -3.38 6.00
C GLN A 109 -6.26 -4.27 4.72
N GLY A 110 -6.73 -3.72 3.60
CA GLY A 110 -6.94 -4.47 2.36
C GLY A 110 -8.12 -5.45 2.37
N GLN A 111 -9.04 -5.36 3.32
CA GLN A 111 -10.16 -6.32 3.47
C GLN A 111 -11.04 -6.46 2.23
N VAL A 112 -11.31 -5.36 1.52
CA VAL A 112 -12.09 -5.38 0.27
C VAL A 112 -11.39 -6.21 -0.81
N VAL A 113 -10.09 -5.98 -1.00
CA VAL A 113 -9.29 -6.74 -1.98
C VAL A 113 -9.22 -8.21 -1.60
N ALA A 114 -9.02 -8.52 -0.31
CA ALA A 114 -9.00 -9.89 0.19
C ALA A 114 -10.36 -10.59 -0.02
N CYS A 115 -11.47 -9.88 0.22
CA CYS A 115 -12.80 -10.40 -0.03
C CYS A 115 -13.04 -10.71 -1.53
N LEU A 116 -12.68 -9.77 -2.41
CA LEU A 116 -12.82 -9.93 -3.85
C LEU A 116 -11.96 -11.10 -4.36
N ALA A 117 -10.72 -11.22 -3.88
CA ALA A 117 -9.83 -12.34 -4.21
C ALA A 117 -10.41 -13.69 -3.75
N ALA A 118 -10.99 -13.78 -2.55
CA ALA A 118 -11.67 -14.99 -2.08
C ALA A 118 -12.91 -15.36 -2.92
N HIS A 119 -13.46 -14.39 -3.65
CA HIS A 119 -14.63 -14.54 -4.52
C HIS A 119 -14.30 -14.44 -6.01
N GLU A 120 -13.04 -14.68 -6.41
CA GLU A 120 -12.56 -14.48 -7.79
C GLU A 120 -13.46 -15.14 -8.86
N ALA A 121 -13.98 -16.34 -8.57
CA ALA A 121 -14.86 -17.09 -9.48
C ALA A 121 -16.23 -16.42 -9.73
N LYS A 122 -16.62 -15.44 -8.89
CA LYS A 122 -17.86 -14.68 -9.00
C LYS A 122 -17.64 -13.28 -9.59
N LEU A 123 -16.39 -12.90 -9.86
CA LEU A 123 -16.07 -11.56 -10.38
C LEU A 123 -16.37 -11.45 -11.87
N GLY A 124 -16.89 -10.31 -12.29
CA GLY A 124 -16.94 -9.92 -13.69
C GLY A 124 -15.55 -9.68 -14.26
N ASN A 125 -15.43 -9.75 -15.59
CA ASN A 125 -14.14 -9.62 -16.29
C ASN A 125 -13.41 -8.30 -15.96
N ALA A 126 -14.15 -7.21 -15.77
CA ALA A 126 -13.58 -5.91 -15.44
C ALA A 126 -12.96 -5.91 -14.03
N CYS A 127 -13.72 -6.33 -13.01
CA CYS A 127 -13.23 -6.45 -11.65
C CYS A 127 -12.04 -7.41 -11.55
N LYS A 128 -12.16 -8.58 -12.21
CA LYS A 128 -11.11 -9.61 -12.23
C LYS A 128 -9.79 -9.07 -12.78
N ALA A 129 -9.82 -8.32 -13.89
CA ALA A 129 -8.60 -7.75 -14.47
C ALA A 129 -7.86 -6.83 -13.48
N ILE A 130 -8.59 -5.97 -12.77
CA ILE A 130 -8.00 -5.06 -11.78
C ILE A 130 -7.44 -5.82 -10.57
N ILE A 131 -8.16 -6.83 -10.07
CA ILE A 131 -7.70 -7.63 -8.92
C ILE A 131 -6.44 -8.42 -9.27
N THR A 132 -6.36 -9.03 -10.46
CA THR A 132 -5.15 -9.73 -10.92
C THR A 132 -3.97 -8.77 -11.07
N GLU A 133 -4.18 -7.58 -11.65
CA GLU A 133 -3.14 -6.56 -11.77
C GLU A 133 -2.60 -6.12 -10.40
N LEU A 134 -3.47 -5.96 -9.41
CA LEU A 134 -3.07 -5.57 -8.06
C LEU A 134 -2.31 -6.67 -7.31
N LEU A 135 -2.73 -7.92 -7.45
CA LEU A 135 -2.10 -9.06 -6.76
C LEU A 135 -0.77 -9.49 -7.38
N GLY A 136 -0.50 -9.07 -8.62
CA GLY A 136 0.74 -9.39 -9.33
C GLY A 136 0.83 -10.84 -9.78
N ASP A 137 -0.32 -11.50 -10.00
CA ASP A 137 -0.46 -12.88 -10.49
C ASP A 137 -0.51 -12.98 -12.03
#